data_AF-A0A524MAG2-F1
#
_entry.id   AF-A0A524MAG2-F1
#
_cell.length_a   1.000
_cell.length_b   1.000
_cell.length_c   1.000
_cell.angle_alpha   90.00
_cell.angle_beta   90.00
_cell.angle_gamma   90.00
#
_symmetry.space_group_name_H-M   'P 1'
#
loop_
_entity.id
_entity.type
_entity.pdbx_description
1 polymer ?
#
loop_
_entity_poly.entity_id
_entity_poly.type
_entity_poly.pdbx_seq_one_letter_code
_entity_poly.pdbx_strand_id
1 'polypeptide(L)'
;MRTRKLRILYSIAALAPILLFSMLALCSPEVSLTLGFDGQVMRHRFAPLLINLSGLSEPMEGTLVVRQTKGVPGSTQAPISHTIAEGVLSNGDYEVTLPIVEPLNPITVELVDSEGSIVAGYAYSARLGIREWPFPLVVGPSVHVDRTEAIVAASELPTDWWAYDAVDSVWLSEPVVSAPILETLGEWVVSGGSLVLFTGSEFPRMDSPVFRKLLPLSTPVLTATPEGPYILQGNLRSHSIPDLQRDGVPILITMPLGAGTISLVTFRPEDLSEDEYARVLEEVKSATRMPSIEQLTLATLRSTSVPRPPYWITAALIALILTGLLLFSETSRHLRSNRTLAGLVIVILSATVSSGLYANRHNAFILLYQANTSIRVLSTFGLDVDLWTLYATQFTEVNLEHPRTSFPIPAQLPTTYGVDFSESADAQYSKFTLKRNERRDLTLLERG
;
A
#
# COMPACT_ATOMS: atom_id res chain seq x y z
N MET A 1 -58.18 -47.17 0.07
CA MET A 1 -57.58 -46.33 -1.01
C MET A 1 -57.45 -44.85 -0.63
N ARG A 2 -58.41 -44.24 0.10
CA ARG A 2 -58.33 -42.83 0.59
C ARG A 2 -57.13 -42.54 1.53
N THR A 3 -56.76 -43.47 2.39
CA THR A 3 -55.65 -43.31 3.36
C THR A 3 -54.26 -43.27 2.73
N ARG A 4 -54.08 -43.93 1.57
CA ARG A 4 -52.81 -43.94 0.83
C ARG A 4 -52.56 -42.60 0.12
N LYS A 5 -53.62 -41.98 -0.43
CA LYS A 5 -53.55 -40.65 -1.06
C LYS A 5 -53.26 -39.55 -0.03
N LEU A 6 -53.82 -39.66 1.18
CA LEU A 6 -53.59 -38.69 2.25
C LEU A 6 -52.13 -38.70 2.73
N ARG A 7 -51.52 -39.88 2.90
CA ARG A 7 -50.12 -40.00 3.31
C ARG A 7 -49.14 -39.41 2.29
N ILE A 8 -49.38 -39.62 1.00
CA ILE A 8 -48.55 -39.04 -0.08
C ILE A 8 -48.63 -37.50 -0.07
N LEU A 9 -49.82 -36.94 0.16
CA LEU A 9 -50.00 -35.49 0.22
C LEU A 9 -49.23 -34.87 1.40
N TYR A 10 -49.25 -35.50 2.59
CA TYR A 10 -48.47 -35.04 3.73
C TYR A 10 -46.95 -35.18 3.54
N SER A 11 -46.49 -36.25 2.88
CA SER A 11 -45.07 -36.40 2.56
C SER A 11 -44.58 -35.34 1.57
N ILE A 12 -45.38 -35.00 0.54
CA ILE A 12 -45.04 -33.93 -0.41
C ILE A 12 -45.08 -32.56 0.28
N ALA A 13 -46.07 -32.31 1.14
CA ALA A 13 -46.18 -31.07 1.91
C ALA A 13 -45.06 -30.87 2.93
N ALA A 14 -44.45 -31.96 3.45
CA ALA A 14 -43.28 -31.90 4.33
C ALA A 14 -41.96 -31.77 3.55
N LEU A 15 -41.88 -32.31 2.34
CA LEU A 15 -40.70 -32.20 1.47
C LEU A 15 -40.55 -30.79 0.86
N ALA A 16 -41.68 -30.14 0.55
CA ALA A 16 -41.72 -28.80 -0.04
C ALA A 16 -40.98 -27.72 0.79
N PRO A 17 -41.22 -27.57 2.12
CA PRO A 17 -40.47 -26.62 2.93
C PRO A 17 -39.01 -27.02 3.09
N ILE A 18 -38.67 -28.32 3.21
CA ILE A 18 -37.26 -28.75 3.28
C ILE A 18 -36.52 -28.34 2.01
N LEU A 19 -37.12 -28.57 0.84
CA LEU A 19 -36.56 -28.15 -0.45
C LEU A 19 -36.51 -26.62 -0.58
N LEU A 20 -37.56 -25.90 -0.16
CA LEU A 20 -37.59 -24.42 -0.17
C LEU A 20 -36.52 -23.83 0.75
N PHE A 21 -36.36 -24.35 1.97
CA PHE A 21 -35.35 -23.90 2.93
C PHE A 21 -33.94 -24.29 2.49
N SER A 22 -33.74 -25.44 1.83
CA SER A 22 -32.45 -25.80 1.23
C SER A 22 -32.12 -24.98 -0.02
N MET A 23 -33.12 -24.51 -0.78
CA MET A 23 -32.92 -23.56 -1.89
C MET A 23 -32.72 -22.12 -1.38
N LEU A 24 -33.33 -21.73 -0.28
CA LEU A 24 -33.03 -20.45 0.40
C LEU A 24 -31.67 -20.47 1.12
N ALA A 25 -31.08 -21.65 1.33
CA ALA A 25 -29.71 -21.82 1.78
C ALA A 25 -28.69 -21.78 0.63
N LEU A 26 -29.08 -21.35 -0.58
CA LEU A 26 -28.14 -20.92 -1.60
C LEU A 26 -27.25 -19.85 -0.97
N CYS A 27 -25.94 -20.13 -0.89
CA CYS A 27 -24.95 -19.29 -0.22
C CYS A 27 -25.14 -17.84 -0.64
N SER A 28 -25.42 -16.96 0.33
CA SER A 28 -25.32 -15.52 0.08
C SER A 28 -23.87 -15.21 -0.27
N PRO A 29 -23.61 -14.24 -1.18
CA PRO A 29 -22.25 -13.80 -1.45
C PRO A 29 -21.58 -13.41 -0.13
N GLU A 30 -20.36 -13.92 0.07
CA GLU A 30 -19.56 -13.67 1.25
C GLU A 30 -18.24 -13.09 0.81
N VAL A 31 -17.83 -12.03 1.51
CA VAL A 31 -16.50 -11.45 1.40
C VAL A 31 -15.80 -11.69 2.72
N SER A 32 -14.57 -12.15 2.66
CA SER A 32 -13.69 -12.19 3.82
C SER A 32 -12.36 -11.52 3.50
N LEU A 33 -11.67 -11.05 4.54
CA LEU A 33 -10.43 -10.29 4.41
C LEU A 33 -9.38 -10.85 5.38
N THR A 34 -8.20 -11.14 4.84
CA THR A 34 -6.96 -11.28 5.58
C THR A 34 -6.13 -10.02 5.36
N LEU A 35 -5.63 -9.43 6.44
CA LEU A 35 -4.90 -8.16 6.42
C LEU A 35 -3.50 -8.34 7.01
N GLY A 36 -2.49 -7.83 6.33
CA GLY A 36 -1.11 -7.83 6.82
C GLY A 36 -0.52 -9.24 6.87
N PHE A 37 0.62 -9.35 7.55
CA PHE A 37 1.27 -10.63 7.82
C PHE A 37 0.82 -11.10 9.20
N ASP A 38 0.10 -12.23 9.27
CA ASP A 38 -0.47 -12.74 10.53
C ASP A 38 -1.36 -11.70 11.26
N GLY A 39 -2.13 -10.90 10.51
CA GLY A 39 -2.95 -9.82 11.08
C GLY A 39 -2.16 -8.57 11.49
N GLN A 40 -0.84 -8.58 11.39
CA GLN A 40 0.02 -7.50 11.85
C GLN A 40 0.16 -6.39 10.80
N VAL A 41 -0.01 -5.15 11.24
CA VAL A 41 0.04 -3.96 10.39
C VAL A 41 0.71 -2.79 11.08
N MET A 42 1.25 -1.88 10.27
CA MET A 42 1.78 -0.61 10.73
C MET A 42 1.00 0.56 10.13
N ARG A 43 0.78 1.58 10.96
CA ARG A 43 0.16 2.84 10.52
C ARG A 43 1.02 3.51 9.44
N HIS A 44 0.36 4.01 8.41
CA HIS A 44 0.93 4.71 7.26
C HIS A 44 1.95 3.90 6.44
N ARG A 45 1.94 2.57 6.57
CA ARG A 45 2.73 1.65 5.76
C ARG A 45 1.83 0.74 4.94
N PHE A 46 2.36 0.22 3.84
CA PHE A 46 1.62 -0.73 3.03
C PHE A 46 1.56 -2.09 3.72
N ALA A 47 0.42 -2.74 3.57
CA ALA A 47 0.20 -4.11 3.99
C ALA A 47 -0.49 -4.88 2.85
N PRO A 48 -0.22 -6.18 2.72
CA PRO A 48 -0.98 -7.03 1.80
C PRO A 48 -2.40 -7.22 2.34
N LEU A 49 -3.36 -7.24 1.43
CA LEU A 49 -4.76 -7.60 1.69
C LEU A 49 -5.11 -8.75 0.75
N LEU A 50 -5.57 -9.85 1.34
CA LEU A 50 -6.14 -10.97 0.61
C LEU A 50 -7.64 -10.97 0.83
N ILE A 51 -8.39 -10.68 -0.23
CA ILE A 51 -9.85 -10.66 -0.21
C ILE A 51 -10.36 -11.93 -0.86
N ASN A 52 -11.06 -12.77 -0.11
CA ASN A 52 -11.72 -13.95 -0.65
C ASN A 52 -13.20 -13.62 -0.89
N LEU A 53 -13.61 -13.73 -2.15
CA LEU A 53 -14.99 -13.61 -2.58
C LEU A 53 -15.55 -15.00 -2.85
N SER A 54 -16.64 -15.35 -2.19
CA SER A 54 -17.30 -16.65 -2.34
C SER A 54 -18.83 -16.51 -2.34
N GLY A 55 -19.54 -17.59 -2.64
CA GLY A 55 -21.01 -17.60 -2.61
C GLY A 55 -21.70 -16.96 -3.82
N LEU A 56 -20.97 -16.47 -4.84
CA LEU A 56 -21.60 -16.08 -6.11
C LEU A 56 -22.06 -17.33 -6.88
N SER A 57 -23.33 -17.39 -7.26
CA SER A 57 -23.86 -18.47 -8.10
C SER A 57 -23.35 -18.40 -9.54
N GLU A 58 -23.16 -17.18 -10.05
CA GLU A 58 -22.61 -16.86 -11.37
C GLU A 58 -21.78 -15.57 -11.27
N PRO A 59 -20.82 -15.33 -12.18
CA PRO A 59 -20.12 -14.06 -12.22
C PRO A 59 -21.08 -12.88 -12.35
N MET A 60 -20.87 -11.82 -11.58
CA MET A 60 -21.75 -10.65 -11.53
C MET A 60 -21.02 -9.36 -11.90
N GLU A 61 -21.73 -8.42 -12.49
CA GLU A 61 -21.18 -7.07 -12.71
C GLU A 61 -21.25 -6.27 -11.41
N GLY A 62 -20.11 -5.73 -10.98
CA GLY A 62 -20.01 -4.98 -9.74
C GLY A 62 -18.61 -4.44 -9.47
N THR A 63 -18.42 -3.94 -8.26
CA THR A 63 -17.19 -3.32 -7.80
C THR A 63 -16.84 -3.83 -6.42
N LEU A 64 -15.60 -4.28 -6.24
CA LEU A 64 -15.03 -4.64 -4.94
C LEU A 64 -14.29 -3.42 -4.39
N VAL A 65 -14.78 -2.88 -3.28
CA VAL A 65 -14.28 -1.63 -2.68
C VAL A 65 -13.77 -1.90 -1.27
N VAL A 66 -12.56 -1.43 -0.96
CA VAL A 66 -12.02 -1.38 0.40
C VAL A 66 -12.17 0.04 0.93
N ARG A 67 -12.82 0.20 2.09
CA ARG A 67 -12.94 1.50 2.77
C ARG A 67 -12.14 1.51 4.06
N GLN A 68 -11.45 2.62 4.28
CA GLN A 68 -10.76 2.97 5.51
C GLN A 68 -11.33 4.28 6.07
N THR A 69 -11.17 4.52 7.36
CA THR A 69 -11.55 5.81 7.96
C THR A 69 -10.31 6.46 8.56
N LYS A 70 -9.96 7.66 8.11
CA LYS A 70 -8.88 8.47 8.69
C LYS A 70 -9.41 9.33 9.83
N GLY A 71 -8.66 9.39 10.93
CA GLY A 71 -8.94 10.29 12.06
C GLY A 71 -9.56 9.60 13.26
N VAL A 72 -9.78 10.38 14.33
CA VAL A 72 -10.17 9.85 15.64
C VAL A 72 -11.70 9.66 15.70
N PRO A 73 -12.18 8.50 16.18
CA PRO A 73 -13.60 8.30 16.47
C PRO A 73 -14.20 9.44 17.28
N GLY A 74 -15.27 10.06 16.77
CA GLY A 74 -16.03 11.09 17.47
C GLY A 74 -15.54 12.55 17.34
N SER A 75 -14.46 12.82 16.59
CA SER A 75 -13.99 14.20 16.34
C SER A 75 -14.05 14.56 14.86
N THR A 76 -13.13 14.00 14.08
CA THR A 76 -12.95 14.30 12.66
C THR A 76 -12.59 13.00 11.96
N GLN A 77 -13.54 12.46 11.22
CA GLN A 77 -13.39 11.23 10.45
C GLN A 77 -13.56 11.55 8.96
N ALA A 78 -12.65 11.04 8.14
CA ALA A 78 -12.73 11.14 6.69
C ALA A 78 -12.67 9.73 6.10
N PRO A 79 -13.70 9.28 5.35
CA PRO A 79 -13.64 8.00 4.67
C PRO A 79 -12.65 8.07 3.50
N ILE A 80 -11.98 6.95 3.25
CA ILE A 80 -11.08 6.72 2.12
C ILE A 80 -11.55 5.43 1.47
N SER A 81 -11.80 5.45 0.17
CA SER A 81 -12.25 4.28 -0.59
C SER A 81 -11.21 3.91 -1.64
N HIS A 82 -10.97 2.62 -1.80
CA HIS A 82 -10.08 2.04 -2.80
C HIS A 82 -10.86 1.01 -3.61
N THR A 83 -10.98 1.24 -4.92
CA THR A 83 -11.54 0.24 -5.84
C THR A 83 -10.48 -0.81 -6.15
N ILE A 84 -10.75 -2.07 -5.82
CA ILE A 84 -9.82 -3.19 -6.00
C ILE A 84 -10.05 -3.87 -7.35
N ALA A 85 -11.32 -4.11 -7.67
CA ALA A 85 -11.74 -4.71 -8.92
C ALA A 85 -13.09 -4.12 -9.35
N GLU A 86 -13.29 -3.99 -10.66
CA GLU A 86 -14.50 -3.47 -11.26
C GLU A 86 -14.84 -4.26 -12.53
N GLY A 87 -16.13 -4.46 -12.79
CA GLY A 87 -16.64 -5.19 -13.95
C GLY A 87 -17.20 -6.55 -13.54
N VAL A 88 -16.97 -7.59 -14.35
CA VAL A 88 -17.50 -8.93 -14.08
C VAL A 88 -16.61 -9.64 -13.05
N LEU A 89 -17.11 -9.74 -11.82
CA LEU A 89 -16.47 -10.37 -10.67
C LEU A 89 -16.91 -11.83 -10.51
N SER A 90 -16.03 -12.67 -10.00
CA SER A 90 -16.27 -14.11 -9.80
C SER A 90 -15.68 -14.56 -8.47
N ASN A 91 -16.14 -15.71 -7.96
CA ASN A 91 -15.54 -16.30 -6.76
C ASN A 91 -14.02 -16.49 -6.95
N GLY A 92 -13.25 -16.21 -5.92
CA GLY A 92 -11.79 -16.33 -5.93
C GLY A 92 -11.12 -15.37 -4.97
N ASP A 93 -9.79 -15.41 -5.03
CA ASP A 93 -8.92 -14.57 -4.21
C ASP A 93 -8.46 -13.35 -5.01
N TYR A 94 -8.56 -12.19 -4.37
CA TYR A 94 -8.11 -10.91 -4.88
C TYR A 94 -7.02 -10.37 -3.95
N GLU A 95 -5.80 -10.30 -4.45
CA GLU A 95 -4.64 -9.80 -3.72
C GLU A 95 -4.40 -8.33 -4.07
N VAL A 96 -4.20 -7.48 -3.06
CA VAL A 96 -3.90 -6.06 -3.24
C VAL A 96 -3.05 -5.52 -2.10
N THR A 97 -2.20 -4.55 -2.40
CA THR A 97 -1.34 -3.89 -1.41
C THR A 97 -1.82 -2.47 -1.20
N LEU A 98 -2.19 -2.12 0.04
CA LEU A 98 -2.74 -0.80 0.38
C LEU A 98 -2.05 -0.18 1.61
N PRO A 99 -1.91 1.16 1.66
CA PRO A 99 -1.42 1.84 2.85
C PRO A 99 -2.49 1.80 3.95
N ILE A 100 -2.08 1.40 5.15
CA ILE A 100 -2.97 1.33 6.31
C ILE A 100 -3.03 2.70 6.99
N VAL A 101 -4.15 3.41 6.83
CA VAL A 101 -4.21 4.84 7.20
C VAL A 101 -4.39 5.04 8.70
N GLU A 102 -5.37 4.38 9.30
CA GLU A 102 -5.65 4.47 10.74
C GLU A 102 -6.20 3.11 11.22
N PRO A 103 -5.33 2.19 11.65
CA PRO A 103 -5.73 0.82 11.98
C PRO A 103 -6.59 0.71 13.26
N LEU A 104 -6.77 1.83 13.98
CA LEU A 104 -7.73 1.95 15.08
C LEU A 104 -9.19 1.97 14.60
N ASN A 105 -9.42 2.32 13.34
CA ASN A 105 -10.73 2.23 12.71
C ASN A 105 -10.84 0.90 11.93
N PRO A 106 -12.05 0.31 11.84
CA PRO A 106 -12.23 -0.89 11.04
C PRO A 106 -11.98 -0.59 9.56
N ILE A 107 -11.37 -1.55 8.87
CA ILE A 107 -11.26 -1.58 7.42
C ILE A 107 -12.44 -2.40 6.91
N THR A 108 -13.27 -1.82 6.04
CA THR A 108 -14.41 -2.53 5.45
C THR A 108 -14.10 -2.93 4.01
N VAL A 109 -14.57 -4.10 3.62
CA VAL A 109 -14.57 -4.56 2.23
C VAL A 109 -16.01 -4.77 1.83
N GLU A 110 -16.42 -4.16 0.74
CA GLU A 110 -17.79 -4.17 0.25
C GLU A 110 -17.79 -4.64 -1.21
N LEU A 111 -18.63 -5.62 -1.50
CA LEU A 111 -19.06 -5.95 -2.85
C LEU A 111 -20.28 -5.11 -3.19
N VAL A 112 -20.14 -4.25 -4.18
CA VAL A 112 -21.17 -3.33 -4.63
C VAL A 112 -21.65 -3.77 -6.02
N ASP A 113 -22.96 -3.83 -6.25
CA ASP A 113 -23.51 -4.10 -7.59
C ASP A 113 -23.47 -2.88 -8.51
N SER A 114 -23.90 -3.04 -9.77
CA SER A 114 -23.95 -1.97 -10.76
C SER A 114 -24.94 -0.84 -10.43
N GLU A 115 -25.88 -1.07 -9.50
CA GLU A 115 -26.83 -0.06 -9.01
C GLU A 115 -26.29 0.69 -7.79
N GLY A 116 -25.11 0.30 -7.26
CA GLY A 116 -24.50 0.90 -6.09
C GLY A 116 -24.94 0.28 -4.75
N SER A 117 -25.68 -0.83 -4.77
CA SER A 117 -26.12 -1.51 -3.55
C SER A 117 -25.06 -2.48 -3.03
N ILE A 118 -24.92 -2.54 -1.70
CA ILE A 118 -23.98 -3.46 -1.05
C ILE A 118 -24.61 -4.86 -1.04
N VAL A 119 -23.99 -5.78 -1.78
CA VAL A 119 -24.39 -7.18 -1.89
C VAL A 119 -23.78 -8.02 -0.78
N ALA A 120 -22.53 -7.75 -0.42
CA ALA A 120 -21.82 -8.39 0.67
C ALA A 120 -20.82 -7.41 1.29
N GLY A 121 -20.57 -7.55 2.59
CA GLY A 121 -19.67 -6.67 3.31
C GLY A 121 -18.98 -7.36 4.47
N TYR A 122 -17.73 -7.01 4.71
CA TYR A 122 -16.92 -7.51 5.81
C TYR A 122 -16.19 -6.35 6.48
N ALA A 123 -16.12 -6.37 7.81
CA ALA A 123 -15.41 -5.35 8.58
C ALA A 123 -14.31 -6.02 9.41
N TYR A 124 -13.05 -5.68 9.11
CA TYR A 124 -11.88 -6.17 9.84
C TYR A 124 -11.37 -5.11 10.82
N SER A 125 -11.16 -5.52 12.08
CA SER A 125 -10.58 -4.65 13.10
C SER A 125 -9.09 -4.96 13.27
N ALA A 126 -8.24 -4.11 12.69
CA ALA A 126 -6.78 -4.25 12.79
C ALA A 126 -6.19 -3.90 14.17
N ARG A 127 -7.02 -3.46 15.13
CA ARG A 127 -6.60 -2.95 16.45
C ARG A 127 -5.63 -3.86 17.21
N LEU A 128 -5.83 -5.17 17.15
CA LEU A 128 -5.02 -6.13 17.91
C LEU A 128 -3.67 -6.40 17.25
N GLY A 129 -3.55 -6.18 15.94
CA GLY A 129 -2.33 -6.40 15.16
C GLY A 129 -1.51 -5.14 14.91
N ILE A 130 -1.83 -4.01 15.55
CA ILE A 130 -1.09 -2.75 15.34
C ILE A 130 0.32 -2.89 15.92
N ARG A 131 1.31 -2.58 15.08
CA ARG A 131 2.71 -2.43 15.47
C ARG A 131 3.13 -0.96 15.39
N GLU A 132 3.88 -0.53 16.40
CA GLU A 132 4.51 0.80 16.42
C GLU A 132 5.82 0.84 15.61
N TRP A 133 6.50 -0.30 15.53
CA TRP A 133 7.81 -0.46 14.90
C TRP A 133 7.76 -1.56 13.84
N PRO A 134 8.66 -1.50 12.83
CA PRO A 134 8.83 -2.59 11.88
C PRO A 134 9.10 -3.91 12.60
N PHE A 135 8.61 -5.00 12.03
CA PHE A 135 8.68 -6.32 12.63
C PHE A 135 9.36 -7.33 11.70
N PRO A 136 10.06 -8.34 12.23
CA PRO A 136 10.57 -9.44 11.43
C PRO A 136 9.42 -10.31 10.94
N LEU A 137 9.51 -10.75 9.69
CA LEU A 137 8.59 -11.70 9.07
C LEU A 137 9.28 -13.05 8.97
N VAL A 138 8.76 -14.05 9.67
CA VAL A 138 9.29 -15.40 9.67
C VAL A 138 8.41 -16.28 8.80
N VAL A 139 9.06 -17.02 7.90
CA VAL A 139 8.42 -17.97 7.00
C VAL A 139 8.72 -19.38 7.48
N GLY A 140 7.69 -19.98 8.08
CA GLY A 140 7.75 -21.29 8.75
C GLY A 140 7.97 -21.22 10.27
N PRO A 141 7.64 -22.29 11.01
CA PRO A 141 7.61 -22.29 12.47
C PRO A 141 8.98 -22.57 13.12
N SER A 142 10.01 -22.90 12.33
CA SER A 142 11.30 -23.38 12.86
C SER A 142 12.23 -22.26 13.35
N VAL A 143 11.86 -21.00 13.17
CA VAL A 143 12.67 -19.83 13.52
C VAL A 143 11.83 -18.92 14.41
N HIS A 144 12.46 -18.39 15.46
CA HIS A 144 11.88 -17.40 16.36
C HIS A 144 12.89 -16.29 16.61
N VAL A 145 12.66 -15.13 16.00
CA VAL A 145 13.46 -13.92 16.14
C VAL A 145 13.14 -13.22 17.46
N ASP A 146 11.87 -12.88 17.68
CA ASP A 146 11.41 -12.25 18.92
C ASP A 146 9.89 -12.37 19.11
N ARG A 147 9.34 -11.70 20.14
CA ARG A 147 7.89 -11.70 20.43
C ARG A 147 7.06 -10.82 19.50
N THR A 148 7.70 -10.05 18.63
CA THR A 148 7.06 -9.10 17.72
C THR A 148 6.97 -9.62 16.30
N GLU A 149 7.57 -10.77 16.02
CA GLU A 149 7.56 -11.40 14.71
C GLU A 149 6.15 -11.71 14.20
N ALA A 150 5.98 -11.65 12.89
CA ALA A 150 4.85 -12.23 12.19
C ALA A 150 5.29 -13.56 11.61
N ILE A 151 4.57 -14.64 11.94
CA ILE A 151 4.86 -15.99 11.43
C ILE A 151 3.82 -16.31 10.36
N VAL A 152 4.28 -16.56 9.14
CA VAL A 152 3.41 -16.87 8.01
C VAL A 152 3.86 -18.15 7.31
N ALA A 153 2.92 -18.81 6.65
CA ALA A 153 3.26 -19.90 5.74
C ALA A 153 3.87 -19.35 4.44
N ALA A 154 4.73 -20.12 3.78
CA ALA A 154 5.32 -19.70 2.50
C ALA A 154 4.27 -19.41 1.41
N SER A 155 3.09 -20.04 1.48
CA SER A 155 1.95 -19.80 0.58
C SER A 155 1.21 -18.47 0.83
N GLU A 156 1.43 -17.85 1.99
CA GLU A 156 0.82 -16.56 2.37
C GLU A 156 1.73 -15.37 2.01
N LEU A 157 2.94 -15.64 1.51
CA LEU A 157 3.81 -14.60 1.01
C LEU A 157 3.19 -13.95 -0.23
N PRO A 158 3.15 -12.62 -0.28
CA PRO A 158 2.58 -11.92 -1.40
C PRO A 158 3.43 -12.14 -2.65
N THR A 159 2.76 -12.06 -3.79
CA THR A 159 3.42 -12.20 -5.09
C THR A 159 4.17 -10.95 -5.52
N ASP A 160 3.92 -9.84 -4.85
CA ASP A 160 4.54 -8.53 -5.04
C ASP A 160 5.05 -8.00 -3.69
N TRP A 161 6.30 -7.50 -3.66
CA TRP A 161 6.99 -6.99 -2.48
C TRP A 161 7.26 -5.48 -2.49
N TRP A 162 6.68 -4.74 -3.43
CA TRP A 162 6.86 -3.30 -3.48
C TRP A 162 6.19 -2.62 -2.25
N ALA A 163 6.97 -1.81 -1.54
CA ALA A 163 6.53 -0.91 -0.46
C ALA A 163 6.17 -1.53 0.92
N TYR A 164 6.55 -2.78 1.22
CA TYR A 164 6.40 -3.35 2.58
C TYR A 164 7.42 -2.84 3.60
N ASP A 165 7.47 -1.53 3.81
CA ASP A 165 8.36 -0.89 4.78
C ASP A 165 8.04 -1.25 6.25
N ALA A 166 6.93 -1.98 6.48
CA ALA A 166 6.57 -2.50 7.79
C ALA A 166 7.39 -3.75 8.17
N VAL A 167 7.96 -4.45 7.19
CA VAL A 167 8.77 -5.65 7.40
C VAL A 167 10.23 -5.23 7.57
N ASP A 168 10.81 -5.55 8.74
CA ASP A 168 12.20 -5.22 9.07
C ASP A 168 13.21 -6.20 8.45
N SER A 169 12.86 -7.49 8.45
CA SER A 169 13.64 -8.55 7.82
C SER A 169 12.74 -9.73 7.51
N VAL A 170 13.05 -10.49 6.46
CA VAL A 170 12.36 -11.73 6.10
C VAL A 170 13.26 -12.91 6.43
N TRP A 171 12.77 -13.84 7.24
CA TRP A 171 13.50 -15.02 7.69
C TRP A 171 12.92 -16.27 7.04
N LEU A 172 13.59 -16.78 6.01
CA LEU A 172 13.18 -17.99 5.31
C LEU A 172 13.80 -19.22 5.96
N SER A 173 12.96 -20.05 6.56
CA SER A 173 13.36 -21.34 7.14
C SER A 173 12.78 -22.56 6.43
N GLU A 174 11.73 -22.35 5.64
CA GLU A 174 11.04 -23.40 4.91
C GLU A 174 11.46 -23.49 3.43
N PRO A 175 11.50 -24.71 2.87
CA PRO A 175 11.95 -24.91 1.50
C PRO A 175 10.94 -24.55 0.42
N VAL A 176 9.67 -24.28 0.77
CA VAL A 176 8.55 -24.22 -0.18
C VAL A 176 8.27 -22.79 -0.65
N VAL A 177 9.29 -22.10 -1.15
CA VAL A 177 9.11 -20.78 -1.78
C VAL A 177 9.19 -20.93 -3.29
N SER A 178 8.14 -20.51 -3.99
CA SER A 178 8.10 -20.56 -5.45
C SER A 178 9.17 -19.64 -6.07
N ALA A 179 9.67 -19.98 -7.26
CA ALA A 179 10.66 -19.15 -7.95
C ALA A 179 10.19 -17.68 -8.14
N PRO A 180 8.94 -17.40 -8.53
CA PRO A 180 8.44 -16.02 -8.61
C PRO A 180 8.51 -15.25 -7.29
N ILE A 181 8.22 -15.90 -6.15
CA ILE A 181 8.31 -15.26 -4.82
C ILE A 181 9.77 -14.97 -4.46
N LEU A 182 10.70 -15.89 -4.79
CA LEU A 182 12.13 -15.64 -4.57
C LEU A 182 12.66 -14.50 -5.44
N GLU A 183 12.18 -14.37 -6.69
CA GLU A 183 12.55 -13.26 -7.56
C GLU A 183 12.10 -11.91 -6.97
N THR A 184 10.85 -11.81 -6.54
CA THR A 184 10.30 -10.57 -5.96
C THR A 184 10.90 -10.23 -4.61
N LEU A 185 11.20 -11.22 -3.76
CA LEU A 185 12.02 -11.03 -2.56
C LEU A 185 13.41 -10.50 -2.90
N GLY A 186 14.04 -11.02 -3.96
CA GLY A 186 15.32 -10.52 -4.45
C GLY A 186 15.26 -9.05 -4.86
N GLU A 187 14.21 -8.66 -5.59
CA GLU A 187 13.97 -7.26 -5.98
C GLU A 187 13.72 -6.35 -4.77
N TRP A 188 12.99 -6.84 -3.77
CA TRP A 188 12.78 -6.13 -2.51
C TRP A 188 14.09 -5.91 -1.73
N VAL A 189 14.95 -6.93 -1.65
CA VAL A 189 16.29 -6.80 -1.05
C VAL A 189 17.12 -5.77 -1.81
N VAL A 190 17.15 -5.83 -3.15
CA VAL A 190 17.85 -4.82 -3.97
C VAL A 190 17.38 -3.41 -3.64
N SER A 191 16.11 -3.24 -3.27
CA SER A 191 15.48 -1.96 -2.92
C SER A 191 15.73 -1.51 -1.48
N GLY A 192 16.40 -2.30 -0.65
CA GLY A 192 16.70 -1.96 0.76
C GLY A 192 16.27 -3.01 1.77
N GLY A 193 15.56 -4.07 1.36
CA GLY A 193 15.12 -5.14 2.25
C GLY A 193 16.27 -5.93 2.88
N SER A 194 15.97 -6.65 3.96
CA SER A 194 16.89 -7.59 4.61
C SER A 194 16.31 -9.00 4.57
N LEU A 195 17.06 -9.93 3.97
CA LEU A 195 16.64 -11.32 3.79
C LEU A 195 17.61 -12.27 4.49
N VAL A 196 17.09 -13.09 5.39
CA VAL A 196 17.82 -14.15 6.09
C VAL A 196 17.38 -15.50 5.53
N LEU A 197 18.35 -16.31 5.12
CA LEU A 197 18.14 -17.62 4.50
C LEU A 197 18.74 -18.70 5.41
N PHE A 198 17.89 -19.54 6.01
CA PHE A 198 18.34 -20.78 6.64
C PHE A 198 18.36 -21.89 5.61
N THR A 199 19.42 -22.69 5.64
CA THR A 199 19.62 -23.74 4.63
C THR A 199 19.93 -25.07 5.29
N GLY A 200 21.19 -25.31 5.67
CA GLY A 200 21.65 -26.61 6.17
C GLY A 200 21.22 -27.75 5.25
N SER A 201 20.77 -28.86 5.82
CA SER A 201 20.28 -30.01 5.06
C SER A 201 18.99 -29.77 4.27
N GLU A 202 18.28 -28.64 4.41
CA GLU A 202 17.14 -28.30 3.54
C GLU A 202 17.57 -27.66 2.21
N PHE A 203 18.85 -27.29 2.03
CA PHE A 203 19.33 -26.66 0.80
C PHE A 203 18.88 -27.37 -0.49
N PRO A 204 18.95 -28.71 -0.62
CA PRO A 204 18.54 -29.39 -1.85
C PRO A 204 17.06 -29.18 -2.23
N ARG A 205 16.19 -28.85 -1.27
CA ARG A 205 14.77 -28.57 -1.54
C ARG A 205 14.51 -27.13 -1.97
N MET A 206 15.37 -26.20 -1.56
CA MET A 206 15.35 -24.79 -1.97
C MET A 206 16.13 -24.54 -3.26
N ASP A 207 16.94 -25.51 -3.67
CA ASP A 207 17.92 -25.34 -4.73
C ASP A 207 17.25 -25.06 -6.08
N SER A 208 17.38 -23.82 -6.53
CA SER A 208 16.90 -23.35 -7.82
C SER A 208 17.87 -22.32 -8.41
N PRO A 209 17.84 -22.09 -9.74
CA PRO A 209 18.69 -21.08 -10.36
C PRO A 209 18.50 -19.68 -9.76
N VAL A 210 17.27 -19.33 -9.35
CA VAL A 210 16.95 -18.06 -8.68
C VAL A 210 17.54 -18.03 -7.28
N PHE A 211 17.28 -19.07 -6.48
CA PHE A 211 17.79 -19.16 -5.12
C PHE A 211 19.33 -19.07 -5.07
N ARG A 212 20.01 -19.80 -5.97
CA ARG A 212 21.46 -19.72 -6.11
C ARG A 212 21.96 -18.33 -6.41
N LYS A 213 21.23 -17.48 -7.14
CA LYS A 213 21.62 -16.08 -7.38
C LYS A 213 21.59 -15.23 -6.12
N LEU A 214 20.69 -15.52 -5.19
CA LEU A 214 20.57 -14.80 -3.91
C LEU A 214 21.67 -15.20 -2.93
N LEU A 215 22.18 -16.43 -3.00
CA LEU A 215 23.17 -16.91 -2.04
C LEU A 215 24.48 -16.10 -2.09
N PRO A 216 25.11 -15.82 -0.93
CA PRO A 216 26.45 -15.24 -0.84
C PRO A 216 27.58 -16.20 -1.23
N LEU A 217 27.24 -17.33 -1.87
CA LEU A 217 28.12 -18.41 -2.32
C LEU A 217 28.00 -18.60 -3.84
N SER A 218 29.10 -18.89 -4.53
CA SER A 218 29.11 -19.14 -5.97
C SER A 218 28.95 -20.63 -6.34
N THR A 219 29.43 -21.53 -5.48
CA THR A 219 29.35 -22.99 -5.66
C THR A 219 28.83 -23.65 -4.38
N PRO A 220 27.54 -23.48 -4.04
CA PRO A 220 26.97 -24.05 -2.83
C PRO A 220 26.96 -25.59 -2.90
N VAL A 221 27.56 -26.23 -1.91
CA VAL A 221 27.66 -27.68 -1.75
C VAL A 221 27.34 -28.03 -0.31
N LEU A 222 26.48 -29.04 -0.14
CA LEU A 222 26.15 -29.56 1.17
C LEU A 222 27.25 -30.52 1.65
N THR A 223 27.83 -30.24 2.80
CA THR A 223 28.93 -31.02 3.39
C THR A 223 28.53 -31.47 4.80
N ALA A 224 28.81 -32.72 5.15
CA ALA A 224 28.59 -33.20 6.52
C ALA A 224 29.70 -32.69 7.44
N THR A 225 29.35 -32.13 8.59
CA THR A 225 30.31 -31.79 9.65
C THR A 225 30.77 -33.05 10.39
N PRO A 226 31.93 -33.01 11.08
CA PRO A 226 32.40 -34.12 11.91
C PRO A 226 31.41 -34.55 13.01
N GLU A 227 30.58 -33.62 13.47
CA GLU A 227 29.59 -33.82 14.53
C GLU A 227 28.22 -34.30 14.01
N GLY A 228 28.03 -34.38 12.69
CA GLY A 228 26.82 -34.92 12.07
C GLY A 228 25.95 -33.95 11.27
N PRO A 229 25.72 -32.67 11.64
CA PRO A 229 24.85 -31.81 10.86
C PRO A 229 25.44 -31.47 9.48
N TYR A 230 24.55 -31.32 8.50
CA TYR A 230 24.93 -30.88 7.17
C TYR A 230 24.96 -29.36 7.09
N ILE A 231 26.05 -28.84 6.53
CA ILE A 231 26.29 -27.42 6.35
C ILE A 231 26.36 -27.06 4.88
N LEU A 232 25.87 -25.87 4.54
CA LEU A 232 26.03 -25.31 3.21
C LEU A 232 27.37 -24.57 3.12
N GLN A 233 28.28 -25.10 2.30
CA GLN A 233 29.60 -24.51 2.05
C GLN A 233 29.78 -24.11 0.59
N GLY A 234 30.75 -23.24 0.32
CA GLY A 234 31.10 -22.88 -1.04
C GLY A 234 32.10 -21.72 -1.08
N ASN A 235 32.51 -21.34 -2.28
CA ASN A 235 33.34 -20.14 -2.43
C ASN A 235 32.49 -18.89 -2.21
N LEU A 236 32.94 -18.04 -1.29
CA LEU A 236 32.35 -16.73 -1.04
C LEU A 236 32.30 -15.91 -2.34
N ARG A 237 31.19 -15.22 -2.57
CA ARG A 237 31.11 -14.21 -3.63
C ARG A 237 31.85 -12.95 -3.23
N SER A 238 32.09 -12.10 -4.23
CA SER A 238 32.60 -10.75 -3.99
C SER A 238 31.71 -10.02 -2.99
N HIS A 239 32.32 -9.38 -1.99
CA HIS A 239 31.65 -8.63 -0.92
C HIS A 239 30.88 -9.47 0.10
N SER A 240 30.93 -10.81 0.01
CA SER A 240 30.43 -11.67 1.09
C SER A 240 31.39 -11.65 2.28
N ILE A 241 30.86 -11.52 3.50
CA ILE A 241 31.61 -11.44 4.75
C ILE A 241 31.12 -12.57 5.68
N PRO A 242 32.01 -13.43 6.20
CA PRO A 242 31.63 -14.41 7.20
C PRO A 242 31.63 -13.77 8.60
N ASP A 243 30.46 -13.35 9.08
CA ASP A 243 30.32 -12.60 10.33
C ASP A 243 30.37 -13.50 11.58
N LEU A 244 29.88 -14.73 11.48
CA LEU A 244 29.90 -15.71 12.57
C LEU A 244 30.50 -17.04 12.09
N GLN A 245 31.35 -17.65 12.91
CA GLN A 245 32.01 -18.92 12.59
C GLN A 245 32.06 -19.86 13.80
N ARG A 246 31.94 -21.17 13.55
CA ARG A 246 32.18 -22.28 14.49
C ARG A 246 33.42 -23.02 14.01
N ASP A 247 34.50 -23.01 14.79
CA ASP A 247 35.75 -23.72 14.46
C ASP A 247 36.30 -23.44 13.04
N GLY A 248 36.17 -22.18 12.57
CA GLY A 248 36.58 -21.75 11.23
C GLY A 248 35.59 -22.07 10.11
N VAL A 249 34.43 -22.67 10.43
CA VAL A 249 33.31 -22.87 9.51
C VAL A 249 32.34 -21.69 9.64
N PRO A 250 32.03 -20.96 8.56
CA PRO A 250 31.04 -19.89 8.60
C PRO A 250 29.64 -20.41 8.97
N ILE A 251 29.07 -19.86 10.04
CA ILE A 251 27.65 -20.03 10.42
C ILE A 251 26.80 -18.99 9.70
N LEU A 252 27.22 -17.72 9.77
CA LEU A 252 26.53 -16.59 9.16
C LEU A 252 27.43 -15.94 8.13
N ILE A 253 26.91 -15.76 6.92
CA ILE A 253 27.58 -15.06 5.84
C ILE A 253 26.66 -13.95 5.35
N THR A 254 27.07 -12.70 5.45
CA THR A 254 26.31 -11.58 4.87
C THR A 254 26.89 -11.14 3.54
N MET A 255 26.04 -10.64 2.66
CA MET A 255 26.43 -10.02 1.39
C MET A 255 25.50 -8.85 1.11
N PRO A 256 26.03 -7.65 0.80
CA PRO A 256 25.21 -6.55 0.33
C PRO A 256 24.64 -6.87 -1.06
N LEU A 257 23.36 -6.60 -1.26
CA LEU A 257 22.70 -6.73 -2.57
C LEU A 257 21.85 -5.48 -2.82
N GLY A 258 22.28 -4.64 -3.77
CA GLY A 258 21.66 -3.34 -4.00
C GLY A 258 21.78 -2.43 -2.77
N ALA A 259 20.66 -1.89 -2.30
CA ALA A 259 20.57 -1.09 -1.08
C ALA A 259 20.31 -1.93 0.19
N GLY A 260 20.07 -3.24 0.06
CA GLY A 260 19.75 -4.15 1.15
C GLY A 260 20.82 -5.20 1.40
N THR A 261 20.45 -6.23 2.17
CA THR A 261 21.37 -7.27 2.65
C THR A 261 20.78 -8.67 2.57
N ILE A 262 21.60 -9.64 2.17
CA ILE A 262 21.31 -11.06 2.30
C ILE A 262 22.21 -11.66 3.36
N SER A 263 21.61 -12.41 4.27
CA SER A 263 22.25 -13.13 5.37
C SER A 263 22.00 -14.62 5.18
N LEU A 264 23.04 -15.41 4.92
CA LEU A 264 22.95 -16.86 4.83
C LEU A 264 23.36 -17.50 6.15
N VAL A 265 22.45 -18.27 6.74
CA VAL A 265 22.74 -19.19 7.83
C VAL A 265 22.98 -20.57 7.22
N THR A 266 24.21 -21.07 7.34
CA THR A 266 24.69 -22.29 6.66
C THR A 266 24.17 -23.58 7.28
N PHE A 267 23.57 -23.50 8.48
CA PHE A 267 22.97 -24.59 9.25
C PHE A 267 21.44 -24.51 9.22
N ARG A 268 20.76 -25.58 9.66
CA ARG A 268 19.35 -25.48 10.04
C ARG A 268 19.21 -24.73 11.37
N PRO A 269 18.05 -24.12 11.65
CA PRO A 269 17.79 -23.52 12.96
C PRO A 269 18.03 -24.51 14.12
N GLU A 270 17.60 -25.76 13.95
CA GLU A 270 17.69 -26.83 14.94
C GLU A 270 19.13 -27.34 15.21
N ASP A 271 20.06 -27.08 14.27
CA ASP A 271 21.47 -27.52 14.36
C ASP A 271 22.38 -26.46 15.02
N LEU A 272 21.81 -25.32 15.42
CA LEU A 272 22.50 -24.24 16.12
C LEU A 272 22.32 -24.39 17.63
N SER A 273 23.39 -24.13 18.38
CA SER A 273 23.25 -23.97 19.83
C SER A 273 22.48 -22.68 20.14
N GLU A 274 21.87 -22.60 21.33
CA GLU A 274 21.13 -21.41 21.76
C GLU A 274 21.99 -20.14 21.71
N ASP A 275 23.27 -20.23 22.11
CA ASP A 275 24.21 -19.11 22.07
C ASP A 275 24.53 -18.67 20.64
N GLU A 276 24.71 -19.60 19.71
CA GLU A 276 24.96 -19.27 18.31
C GLU A 276 23.73 -18.67 17.64
N TYR A 277 22.56 -19.22 17.95
CA TYR A 277 21.30 -18.70 17.46
C TYR A 277 21.08 -17.26 17.92
N ALA A 278 21.27 -16.98 19.22
CA ALA A 278 21.19 -15.62 19.76
C ALA A 278 22.17 -14.65 19.06
N ARG A 279 23.40 -15.09 18.79
CA ARG A 279 24.38 -14.28 18.04
C ARG A 279 24.00 -14.05 16.59
N VAL A 280 23.35 -15.02 15.93
CA VAL A 280 22.78 -14.81 14.59
C VAL A 280 21.73 -13.72 14.63
N LEU A 281 20.84 -13.72 15.62
CA LEU A 281 19.81 -12.68 15.78
C LEU A 281 20.41 -11.28 15.97
N GLU A 282 21.50 -11.16 16.75
CA GLU A 282 22.17 -9.88 17.01
C GLU A 282 22.91 -9.31 15.79
N GLU A 283 23.49 -10.17 14.94
CA GLU A 283 24.30 -9.74 13.79
C GLU A 283 23.48 -9.46 12.53
N VAL A 284 22.25 -9.97 12.42
CA VAL A 284 21.39 -9.70 11.26
C VAL A 284 21.01 -8.22 11.22
N LYS A 285 21.34 -7.57 10.10
CA LYS A 285 21.00 -6.17 9.86
C LYS A 285 19.53 -6.03 9.49
N SER A 286 18.85 -5.05 10.09
CA SER A 286 17.52 -4.58 9.68
C SER A 286 17.53 -3.98 8.27
N ALA A 287 16.38 -3.99 7.60
CA ALA A 287 16.19 -3.36 6.30
C ALA A 287 16.51 -1.86 6.33
N THR A 288 17.12 -1.38 5.24
CA THR A 288 17.35 0.04 5.00
C THR A 288 16.00 0.73 4.78
N ARG A 289 15.60 1.56 5.72
CA ARG A 289 14.25 2.16 5.75
C ARG A 289 14.06 3.19 4.64
N MET A 290 13.02 3.03 3.84
CA MET A 290 12.46 4.15 3.09
C MET A 290 11.76 5.12 4.05
N PRO A 291 12.03 6.44 3.94
CA PRO A 291 11.32 7.45 4.71
C PRO A 291 9.82 7.34 4.40
N SER A 292 8.99 7.39 5.46
CA SER A 292 7.53 7.24 5.31
C SER A 292 6.94 8.30 4.36
N ILE A 293 5.81 7.99 3.72
CA ILE A 293 5.07 8.94 2.87
C ILE A 293 4.83 10.26 3.62
N GLU A 294 4.52 10.19 4.92
CA GLU A 294 4.34 11.37 5.76
C GLU A 294 5.64 12.15 5.94
N GLN A 295 6.77 11.48 6.19
CA GLN A 295 8.09 12.13 6.29
C GLN A 295 8.52 12.75 4.96
N LEU A 296 8.27 12.07 3.83
CA LEU A 296 8.50 12.61 2.49
C LEU A 296 7.61 13.83 2.24
N THR A 297 6.30 13.72 2.52
CA THR A 297 5.34 14.83 2.35
C THR A 297 5.70 16.00 3.26
N LEU A 298 6.04 15.77 4.53
CA LEU A 298 6.46 16.81 5.47
C LEU A 298 7.80 17.43 5.08
N ALA A 299 8.78 16.65 4.64
CA ALA A 299 10.06 17.15 4.17
C ALA A 299 9.87 18.05 2.94
N THR A 300 9.01 17.66 2.02
CA THR A 300 8.70 18.45 0.81
C THR A 300 7.84 19.68 1.12
N LEU A 301 6.87 19.57 2.02
CA LEU A 301 6.11 20.72 2.54
C LEU A 301 7.03 21.74 3.22
N ARG A 302 8.05 21.27 3.95
CA ARG A 302 9.05 22.13 4.59
C ARG A 302 10.02 22.76 3.58
N SER A 303 10.33 22.07 2.48
CA SER A 303 11.21 22.60 1.43
C SER A 303 10.50 23.52 0.44
N THR A 304 9.17 23.48 0.36
CA THR A 304 8.37 24.36 -0.49
C THR A 304 8.36 25.78 0.10
N SER A 305 9.30 26.62 -0.33
CA SER A 305 9.33 28.03 0.07
C SER A 305 8.27 28.82 -0.70
N VAL A 306 7.16 29.18 -0.03
CA VAL A 306 6.23 30.16 -0.61
C VAL A 306 6.88 31.54 -0.57
N PRO A 307 7.10 32.22 -1.70
CA PRO A 307 7.58 33.59 -1.70
C PRO A 307 6.57 34.48 -0.98
N ARG A 308 6.93 34.98 0.20
CA ARG A 308 6.10 35.91 0.97
C ARG A 308 6.44 37.33 0.56
N PRO A 309 5.45 38.21 0.29
CA PRO A 309 5.74 39.61 0.03
C PRO A 309 6.45 40.23 1.25
N PRO A 310 7.56 40.95 1.05
CA PRO A 310 8.28 41.62 2.13
C PRO A 310 7.42 42.70 2.81
N TYR A 311 7.70 42.97 4.10
CA TYR A 311 6.88 43.85 4.95
C TYR A 311 6.67 45.28 4.40
N TRP A 312 7.60 45.78 3.56
CA TRP A 312 7.47 47.09 2.95
C TRP A 312 6.33 47.17 1.92
N ILE A 313 5.98 46.06 1.27
CA ILE A 313 4.84 46.01 0.33
C ILE A 313 3.53 46.24 1.10
N THR A 314 3.45 45.79 2.36
CA THR A 314 2.30 46.03 3.24
C THR A 314 2.16 47.49 3.61
N ALA A 315 3.27 48.14 3.99
CA ALA A 315 3.28 49.57 4.28
C ALA A 315 2.87 50.37 3.03
N ALA A 316 3.34 49.96 1.84
CA ALA A 316 2.95 50.57 0.57
C ALA A 316 1.47 50.39 0.24
N LEU A 317 0.90 49.19 0.44
CA LEU A 317 -0.53 48.93 0.23
C LEU A 317 -1.42 49.71 1.19
N ILE A 318 -1.09 49.76 2.48
CA ILE A 318 -1.83 50.56 3.47
C ILE A 318 -1.77 52.04 3.11
N ALA A 319 -0.57 52.55 2.77
CA ALA A 319 -0.41 53.93 2.32
C ALA A 319 -1.25 54.21 1.06
N LEU A 320 -1.28 53.29 0.10
CA LEU A 320 -2.06 53.42 -1.13
C LEU A 320 -3.58 53.41 -0.87
N ILE A 321 -4.07 52.54 0.02
CA ILE A 321 -5.49 52.48 0.42
C ILE A 321 -5.89 53.76 1.16
N LEU A 322 -5.10 54.20 2.13
CA LEU A 322 -5.37 55.42 2.90
C LEU A 322 -5.33 56.66 2.00
N THR A 323 -4.33 56.75 1.11
CA THR A 323 -4.24 57.84 0.13
C THR A 323 -5.41 57.81 -0.84
N GLY A 324 -5.81 56.62 -1.32
CA GLY A 324 -6.98 56.45 -2.16
C GLY A 324 -8.29 56.85 -1.47
N LEU A 325 -8.48 56.49 -0.21
CA LEU A 325 -9.66 56.89 0.59
C LEU A 325 -9.71 58.40 0.85
N LEU A 326 -8.57 59.03 1.16
CA LEU A 326 -8.47 60.48 1.34
C LEU A 326 -8.81 61.20 0.03
N LEU A 327 -8.21 60.76 -1.08
CA LEU A 327 -8.52 61.28 -2.41
C LEU A 327 -9.99 61.06 -2.77
N PHE A 328 -10.58 59.89 -2.47
CA PHE A 328 -12.00 59.64 -2.71
C PHE A 328 -12.90 60.60 -1.92
N SER A 329 -12.62 60.78 -0.64
CA SER A 329 -13.35 61.69 0.26
C SER A 329 -13.34 63.13 -0.25
N GLU A 330 -12.19 63.60 -0.75
CA GLU A 330 -12.03 64.96 -1.27
C GLU A 330 -12.63 65.12 -2.68
N THR A 331 -12.43 64.13 -3.55
CA THR A 331 -12.82 64.15 -4.96
C THR A 331 -14.34 63.92 -5.14
N SER A 332 -14.96 63.09 -4.29
CA SER A 332 -16.41 62.82 -4.31
C SER A 332 -17.27 64.04 -3.99
N ARG A 333 -16.69 65.06 -3.33
CA ARG A 333 -17.37 66.34 -3.04
C ARG A 333 -17.40 67.28 -4.25
N HIS A 334 -16.55 67.08 -5.27
CA HIS A 334 -16.34 68.07 -6.32
C HIS A 334 -16.56 67.57 -7.76
N LEU A 335 -16.66 66.26 -8.03
CA LEU A 335 -16.75 65.74 -9.40
C LEU A 335 -18.11 65.09 -9.73
N ARG A 336 -18.73 65.53 -10.84
CA ARG A 336 -19.93 64.93 -11.47
C ARG A 336 -19.63 63.76 -12.41
N SER A 337 -18.36 63.37 -12.59
CA SER A 337 -17.96 62.38 -13.61
C SER A 337 -17.80 60.97 -13.01
N ASN A 338 -18.68 60.05 -13.41
CA ASN A 338 -18.70 58.66 -12.94
C ASN A 338 -17.42 57.86 -13.27
N ARG A 339 -16.61 58.31 -14.23
CA ARG A 339 -15.43 57.56 -14.71
C ARG A 339 -14.26 57.61 -13.72
N THR A 340 -14.02 58.75 -13.07
CA THR A 340 -12.95 58.90 -12.06
C THR A 340 -13.32 58.16 -10.78
N LEU A 341 -14.59 58.20 -10.41
CA LEU A 341 -15.13 57.45 -9.29
C LEU A 341 -14.98 55.93 -9.49
N ALA A 342 -15.32 55.43 -10.68
CA ALA A 342 -15.17 54.02 -11.03
C ALA A 342 -13.70 53.56 -11.00
N GLY A 343 -12.76 54.36 -11.54
CA GLY A 343 -11.33 54.04 -11.48
C GLY A 343 -10.79 53.92 -10.06
N LEU A 344 -11.24 54.80 -9.16
CA LEU A 344 -10.80 54.76 -7.76
C LEU A 344 -11.39 53.56 -7.00
N VAL A 345 -12.66 53.22 -7.24
CA VAL A 345 -13.29 52.00 -6.70
C VAL A 345 -12.53 50.74 -7.14
N ILE A 346 -12.11 50.66 -8.40
CA ILE A 346 -11.29 49.54 -8.89
C ILE A 346 -9.97 49.45 -8.12
N VAL A 347 -9.26 50.57 -7.91
CA VAL A 347 -7.99 50.59 -7.16
C VAL A 347 -8.19 50.15 -5.71
N ILE A 348 -9.25 50.60 -5.03
CA ILE A 348 -9.57 50.17 -3.66
C ILE A 348 -9.94 48.69 -3.63
N LEU A 349 -10.74 48.20 -4.58
CA LEU A 349 -11.08 46.78 -4.68
C LEU A 349 -9.84 45.91 -4.90
N SER A 350 -8.97 46.28 -5.84
CA SER A 350 -7.70 45.58 -6.09
C SER A 350 -6.79 45.58 -4.86
N ALA A 351 -6.73 46.69 -4.12
CA ALA A 351 -5.94 46.79 -2.90
C ALA A 351 -6.56 45.99 -1.73
N THR A 352 -7.89 45.92 -1.67
CA THR A 352 -8.63 45.11 -0.67
C THR A 352 -8.45 43.62 -0.93
N VAL A 353 -8.56 43.18 -2.19
CA VAL A 353 -8.24 41.80 -2.60
C VAL A 353 -6.79 41.46 -2.27
N SER A 354 -5.85 42.38 -2.56
CA SER A 354 -4.43 42.21 -2.23
C SER A 354 -4.18 42.15 -0.71
N SER A 355 -4.95 42.89 0.09
CA SER A 355 -4.89 42.86 1.56
C SER A 355 -5.45 41.56 2.13
N GLY A 356 -6.52 41.01 1.54
CA GLY A 356 -7.05 39.68 1.89
C GLY A 356 -6.05 38.55 1.61
N LEU A 357 -5.37 38.59 0.46
CA LEU A 357 -4.26 37.68 0.14
C LEU A 357 -3.09 37.81 1.14
N TYR A 358 -2.92 38.97 1.77
CA TYR A 358 -1.88 39.23 2.76
C TYR A 358 -2.27 38.82 4.19
N ALA A 359 -3.52 38.98 4.61
CA ALA A 359 -3.99 38.48 5.91
C ALA A 359 -3.78 36.96 6.05
N ASN A 360 -3.83 36.25 4.92
CA ASN A 360 -3.47 34.85 4.79
C ASN A 360 -1.99 34.52 5.08
N ARG A 361 -1.08 35.51 5.14
CA ARG A 361 0.35 35.30 5.49
C ARG A 361 0.55 34.73 6.91
N HIS A 362 -0.39 34.95 7.82
CA HIS A 362 -0.31 34.50 9.21
C HIS A 362 -0.94 33.12 9.44
N ASN A 363 -1.67 32.59 8.47
CA ASN A 363 -2.22 31.24 8.57
C ASN A 363 -1.13 30.21 8.21
N ALA A 364 -1.10 29.10 8.96
CA ALA A 364 -0.19 28.01 8.65
C ALA A 364 -0.43 27.52 7.20
N PHE A 365 0.63 27.17 6.47
CA PHE A 365 0.55 26.73 5.07
C PHE A 365 -0.48 25.59 4.89
N ILE A 366 -0.54 24.68 5.86
CA ILE A 366 -1.47 23.54 5.91
C ILE A 366 -2.96 23.93 6.04
N LEU A 367 -3.27 25.18 6.40
CA LEU A 367 -4.65 25.70 6.51
C LEU A 367 -5.13 26.39 5.23
N LEU A 368 -4.22 26.78 4.33
CA LEU A 368 -4.53 27.55 3.12
C LEU A 368 -4.34 26.75 1.84
N TYR A 369 -3.43 25.79 1.86
CA TYR A 369 -3.04 25.01 0.71
C TYR A 369 -3.28 23.53 0.99
N GLN A 370 -3.88 22.86 0.01
CA GLN A 370 -3.91 21.42 -0.05
C GLN A 370 -2.68 20.98 -0.84
N ALA A 371 -1.82 20.18 -0.21
CA ALA A 371 -0.75 19.47 -0.90
C ALA A 371 -1.28 18.11 -1.34
N ASN A 372 -1.24 17.86 -2.64
CA ASN A 372 -1.55 16.57 -3.22
C ASN A 372 -0.23 15.88 -3.58
N THR A 373 -0.08 14.65 -3.11
CA THR A 373 1.08 13.80 -3.39
C THR A 373 0.60 12.65 -4.26
N SER A 374 1.07 12.58 -5.50
CA SER A 374 0.94 11.40 -6.36
C SER A 374 2.24 10.63 -6.26
N ILE A 375 2.16 9.37 -5.81
CA ILE A 375 3.30 8.45 -5.80
C ILE A 375 3.08 7.45 -6.92
N ARG A 376 4.09 7.23 -7.73
CA ARG A 376 4.06 6.29 -8.85
C ARG A 376 5.28 5.39 -8.77
N VAL A 377 5.12 4.15 -9.22
CA VAL A 377 6.24 3.24 -9.39
C VAL A 377 6.72 3.38 -10.82
N LEU A 378 8.00 3.70 -10.99
CA LEU A 378 8.64 3.74 -12.30
C LEU A 378 8.94 2.29 -12.74
N SER A 379 8.66 1.96 -14.00
CA SER A 379 8.92 0.62 -14.54
C SER A 379 10.40 0.22 -14.58
N THR A 380 11.32 1.17 -14.36
CA THR A 380 12.77 1.00 -14.48
C THR A 380 13.52 1.30 -13.19
N PHE A 381 12.91 1.01 -12.03
CA PHE A 381 13.38 1.32 -10.67
C PHE A 381 13.17 2.77 -10.25
N GLY A 382 12.62 2.97 -9.05
CA GLY A 382 12.37 4.27 -8.42
C GLY A 382 10.89 4.56 -8.15
N LEU A 383 10.65 5.42 -7.16
CA LEU A 383 9.35 6.06 -6.93
C LEU A 383 9.39 7.44 -7.58
N ASP A 384 8.42 7.73 -8.44
CA ASP A 384 8.18 9.09 -8.91
C ASP A 384 7.14 9.73 -8.00
N VAL A 385 7.52 10.85 -7.38
CA VAL A 385 6.68 11.55 -6.41
C VAL A 385 6.36 12.92 -6.99
N ASP A 386 5.20 13.00 -7.63
CA ASP A 386 4.63 14.26 -8.10
C ASP A 386 3.94 14.95 -6.94
N LEU A 387 4.46 16.12 -6.54
CA LEU A 387 3.83 16.97 -5.54
C LEU A 387 3.32 18.25 -6.20
N TRP A 388 2.04 18.56 -6.00
CA TRP A 388 1.49 19.87 -6.33
C TRP A 388 0.69 20.44 -5.17
N THR A 389 0.65 21.77 -5.09
CA THR A 389 -0.08 22.49 -4.06
C THR A 389 -1.14 23.38 -4.72
N LEU A 390 -2.38 23.24 -4.26
CA LEU A 390 -3.51 24.05 -4.70
C LEU A 390 -4.01 24.87 -3.52
N TYR A 391 -4.66 26.01 -3.80
CA TYR A 391 -5.45 26.66 -2.76
C TYR A 391 -6.56 25.70 -2.31
N ALA A 392 -6.73 25.54 -0.99
CA ALA A 392 -7.64 24.54 -0.41
C ALA A 392 -9.11 24.68 -0.86
N THR A 393 -9.47 25.78 -1.51
CA THR A 393 -10.82 26.07 -2.04
C THR A 393 -10.95 25.92 -3.56
N GLN A 394 -9.88 25.58 -4.29
CA GLN A 394 -9.92 25.38 -5.75
C GLN A 394 -9.96 23.89 -6.08
N PHE A 395 -11.10 23.43 -6.60
CA PHE A 395 -11.16 22.18 -7.35
C PHE A 395 -10.67 22.47 -8.77
N THR A 396 -9.54 21.89 -9.15
CA THR A 396 -9.06 21.94 -10.53
C THR A 396 -8.47 20.58 -10.84
N GLU A 397 -9.00 19.95 -11.88
CA GLU A 397 -8.46 18.69 -12.41
C GLU A 397 -7.16 19.04 -13.16
N VAL A 398 -6.01 18.72 -12.57
CA VAL A 398 -4.71 18.99 -13.17
C VAL A 398 -4.31 17.77 -14.00
N ASN A 399 -4.47 17.86 -15.32
CA ASN A 399 -3.92 16.87 -16.25
C ASN A 399 -2.42 17.08 -16.38
N LEU A 400 -1.64 16.33 -15.60
CA LEU A 400 -0.20 16.24 -15.78
C LEU A 400 0.08 15.30 -16.97
N GLU A 401 0.89 15.74 -17.93
CA GLU A 401 1.37 14.86 -19.00
C GLU A 401 2.46 13.94 -18.45
N HIS A 402 2.29 12.63 -18.61
CA HIS A 402 3.17 11.63 -18.00
C HIS A 402 3.94 10.81 -19.04
N PRO A 403 5.19 10.40 -18.74
CA PRO A 403 5.92 9.46 -19.56
C PRO A 403 5.23 8.08 -19.58
N ARG A 404 5.14 7.46 -20.76
CA ARG A 404 4.42 6.19 -21.05
C ARG A 404 4.91 4.96 -20.26
N THR A 405 5.93 5.10 -19.42
CA THR A 405 6.61 4.02 -18.67
C THR A 405 6.41 4.12 -17.16
N SER A 406 5.48 4.97 -16.70
CA SER A 406 5.09 5.05 -15.28
C SER A 406 3.76 4.35 -15.07
N PHE A 407 3.65 3.55 -14.00
CA PHE A 407 2.37 3.00 -13.57
C PHE A 407 1.89 3.83 -12.38
N PRO A 408 0.68 4.43 -12.46
CA PRO A 408 0.11 5.05 -11.27
C PRO A 408 -0.10 3.94 -10.23
N ILE A 409 0.47 4.08 -9.04
CA ILE A 409 -0.17 3.46 -7.87
C ILE A 409 -1.52 4.18 -7.82
N PRO A 410 -2.66 3.47 -7.81
CA PRO A 410 -3.97 4.12 -7.75
C PRO A 410 -4.10 4.91 -6.43
N ALA A 411 -3.60 6.14 -6.45
CA ALA A 411 -3.81 7.16 -5.45
C ALA A 411 -5.13 7.86 -5.78
N GLN A 412 -6.25 7.13 -5.73
CA GLN A 412 -7.50 7.78 -5.38
C GLN A 412 -7.52 7.97 -3.87
N LEU A 413 -6.75 8.95 -3.40
CA LEU A 413 -7.15 9.69 -2.21
C LEU A 413 -8.37 10.51 -2.65
N PRO A 414 -9.52 10.42 -1.96
CA PRO A 414 -10.68 11.21 -2.33
C PRO A 414 -10.33 12.69 -2.16
N THR A 415 -10.26 13.42 -3.27
CA THR A 415 -10.51 14.85 -3.27
C THR A 415 -11.96 15.06 -2.85
N THR A 416 -12.13 15.39 -1.56
CA THR A 416 -13.17 16.24 -0.96
C THR A 416 -14.59 16.24 -1.55
N TYR A 417 -15.55 15.89 -0.68
CA TYR A 417 -16.86 16.53 -0.49
C TYR A 417 -17.41 17.38 -1.66
N GLY A 418 -18.38 16.82 -2.37
CA GLY A 418 -19.41 17.55 -3.10
C GLY A 418 -20.78 17.01 -2.66
N VAL A 419 -21.54 17.84 -1.95
CA VAL A 419 -22.99 17.65 -1.84
C VAL A 419 -23.56 17.76 -3.25
N ASP A 420 -24.41 16.79 -3.63
CA ASP A 420 -25.14 16.77 -4.90
C ASP A 420 -25.80 18.13 -5.19
N PHE A 421 -25.47 18.70 -6.35
CA PHE A 421 -26.45 19.39 -7.18
C PHE A 421 -26.27 18.93 -8.62
N SER A 422 -27.42 18.66 -9.23
CA SER A 422 -27.70 17.93 -10.45
C SER A 422 -27.13 18.50 -11.75
N GLU A 423 -27.26 17.65 -12.78
CA GLU A 423 -27.38 17.91 -14.23
C GLU A 423 -26.13 17.81 -15.11
N SER A 424 -26.04 16.62 -15.75
CA SER A 424 -25.78 16.37 -17.17
C SER A 424 -24.64 17.13 -17.87
N ALA A 425 -23.64 16.39 -18.36
CA ALA A 425 -23.41 16.18 -19.79
C ALA A 425 -22.15 15.30 -20.02
N ASP A 426 -22.36 14.21 -20.76
CA ASP A 426 -21.42 13.49 -21.63
C ASP A 426 -19.97 13.24 -21.15
N ALA A 427 -19.78 12.11 -20.45
CA ALA A 427 -18.46 11.50 -20.28
C ALA A 427 -18.14 10.56 -21.46
N GLN A 428 -17.12 10.91 -22.26
CA GLN A 428 -16.44 9.96 -23.13
C GLN A 428 -15.54 9.04 -22.29
N TYR A 429 -15.90 7.75 -22.26
CA TYR A 429 -15.18 6.70 -21.56
C TYR A 429 -13.77 6.46 -22.11
N SER A 430 -12.77 6.39 -21.21
CA SER A 430 -11.53 5.66 -21.46
C SER A 430 -11.66 4.27 -20.82
N LYS A 431 -11.91 3.26 -21.66
CA LYS A 431 -12.07 1.85 -21.26
C LYS A 431 -10.69 1.21 -21.05
N PHE A 432 -10.36 0.85 -19.81
CA PHE A 432 -9.21 -0.03 -19.53
C PHE A 432 -9.71 -1.43 -19.17
N THR A 433 -9.50 -2.37 -20.09
CA THR A 433 -9.79 -3.80 -19.86
C THR A 433 -8.57 -4.45 -19.21
N LEU A 434 -8.66 -4.83 -17.94
CA LEU A 434 -7.68 -5.72 -17.31
C LEU A 434 -7.80 -7.11 -17.97
N LYS A 435 -6.72 -7.58 -18.61
CA LYS A 435 -6.66 -8.95 -19.12
C LYS A 435 -6.23 -9.90 -18.01
N ARG A 436 -7.05 -10.93 -17.82
CA ARG A 436 -6.79 -12.16 -17.04
C ARG A 436 -5.39 -12.71 -17.35
N ASN A 437 -4.69 -13.18 -16.31
CA ASN A 437 -3.46 -13.97 -16.45
C ASN A 437 -3.75 -15.26 -17.26
N GLU A 438 -3.56 -15.20 -18.57
CA GLU A 438 -3.40 -16.40 -19.39
C GLU A 438 -1.95 -16.85 -19.29
N ARG A 439 -1.76 -18.02 -18.66
CA ARG A 439 -0.56 -18.85 -18.83
C ARG A 439 -0.24 -18.92 -20.33
N ARG A 440 0.87 -18.31 -20.73
CA ARG A 440 1.49 -18.60 -22.03
C ARG A 440 2.63 -19.57 -21.79
N ASP A 441 2.34 -20.85 -22.06
CA ASP A 441 3.36 -21.81 -22.45
C ASP A 441 4.10 -21.24 -23.68
N LEU A 442 5.37 -20.89 -23.50
CA LEU A 442 6.26 -20.62 -24.62
C LEU A 442 6.77 -21.96 -25.15
N THR A 443 6.02 -22.53 -26.09
CA THR A 443 6.50 -23.57 -26.99
C THR A 443 7.60 -23.01 -27.89
N LEU A 444 8.74 -23.70 -27.85
CA LEU A 444 9.82 -23.65 -28.83
C LEU A 444 9.29 -23.60 -30.27
N LEU A 445 9.77 -22.63 -31.04
CA LEU A 445 9.92 -22.77 -32.48
C LEU A 445 11.35 -22.43 -32.87
N GLU A 446 12.14 -23.50 -33.04
CA GLU A 446 13.26 -23.51 -33.96
C GLU A 446 12.78 -23.14 -35.37
N ARG A 447 13.51 -22.24 -36.05
CA ARG A 447 14.12 -22.41 -37.39
C ARG A 447 14.31 -21.06 -38.08
N GLY A 448 15.55 -20.85 -38.53
CA GLY A 448 16.01 -19.72 -39.33
C GLY A 448 17.47 -19.45 -39.04
#